data_AF-A0AAD9SQA6-F1
#
_entry.id   AF-A0AAD9SQA6-F1
#
_cell.length_a   1.000
_cell.length_b   1.000
_cell.length_c   1.000
_cell.angle_alpha   90.00
_cell.angle_beta   90.00
_cell.angle_gamma   90.00
#
_symmetry.space_group_name_H-M   'P 1'
#
loop_
_entity.id
_entity.type
_entity.pdbx_description
1 polymer ?
#
loop_
_entity_poly.entity_id
_entity_poly.type
_entity_poly.pdbx_seq_one_letter_code
_entity_poly.pdbx_strand_id
1 'polypeptide(L)'
;MAAKSVLPSRYEIRTLSSEHGDWATAVIMHSTAFASPVWSKIYSKDKTGICYGLFTFGAPLFKQQVELGLCLGIFDKEYTFKRPDSAATGGKLHWDLSDKSADEEQLLEQMDFPLLSVAMAFDSFYPLDASLVEPMFKVMPLLSVRNEILQERDTRDPETWQATGPNQVLFRSSTATKAGEEGQGFMKLLAHHMMRKSASEGFRGIQLQSLHDAVTHVWTHPPEPFKGEVVARFNCSSDEDEEIRRNFCASTQEVTKVYVMLR
;
A
#
# COMPACT_ATOMS: atom_id res chain seq x y z
N MET A 1 -21.47 19.29 -7.67
CA MET A 1 -20.18 19.33 -8.40
C MET A 1 -19.07 19.06 -7.40
N ALA A 2 -18.48 17.87 -7.40
CA ALA A 2 -17.34 17.60 -6.52
C ALA A 2 -16.14 18.42 -7.00
N ALA A 3 -15.57 19.24 -6.12
CA ALA A 3 -14.35 20.00 -6.43
C ALA A 3 -13.30 19.04 -6.97
N LYS A 4 -12.75 19.34 -8.15
CA LYS A 4 -11.63 18.60 -8.73
C LYS A 4 -10.50 18.68 -7.72
N SER A 5 -10.15 17.57 -7.04
CA SER A 5 -9.06 17.60 -6.07
C SER A 5 -7.76 17.83 -6.86
N VAL A 6 -7.26 19.06 -6.80
CA VAL A 6 -5.98 19.43 -7.40
C VAL A 6 -4.92 19.22 -6.33
N LEU A 7 -3.82 18.56 -6.69
CA LEU A 7 -2.66 18.43 -5.81
C LEU A 7 -2.10 19.85 -5.55
N PRO A 8 -1.97 20.29 -4.28
CA PRO A 8 -1.38 21.58 -3.97
C PRO A 8 0.01 21.75 -4.61
N SER A 9 0.36 22.97 -5.00
CA SER A 9 1.62 23.26 -5.72
C SER A 9 2.88 22.94 -4.93
N ARG A 10 2.80 22.82 -3.60
CA ARG A 10 3.90 22.38 -2.73
C ARG A 10 4.29 20.92 -3.00
N TYR A 11 3.34 20.11 -3.44
CA TYR A 11 3.54 18.68 -3.63
C TYR A 11 3.68 18.33 -5.11
N GLU A 12 4.23 17.15 -5.36
CA GLU A 12 4.31 16.57 -6.71
C GLU A 12 4.13 15.05 -6.67
N ILE A 13 3.53 14.49 -7.72
CA ILE A 13 3.46 13.04 -7.92
C ILE A 13 4.61 12.64 -8.83
N ARG A 14 5.41 11.65 -8.42
CA ARG A 14 6.51 11.09 -9.20
C ARG A 14 6.38 9.58 -9.31
N THR A 15 6.98 9.02 -10.34
CA THR A 15 7.29 7.58 -10.38
C THR A 15 8.45 7.33 -9.42
N LEU A 16 8.34 6.30 -8.59
CA LEU A 16 9.42 5.92 -7.69
C LEU A 16 10.54 5.27 -8.48
N SER A 17 11.77 5.72 -8.25
CA SER A 17 13.03 5.08 -8.68
C SER A 17 13.65 4.28 -7.52
N SER A 18 14.64 3.43 -7.81
CA SER A 18 15.27 2.52 -6.85
C SER A 18 15.79 3.19 -5.58
N GLU A 19 16.20 4.46 -5.64
CA GLU A 19 16.66 5.23 -4.48
C GLU A 19 15.56 5.46 -3.42
N HIS A 20 14.29 5.36 -3.82
CA HIS A 20 13.13 5.53 -2.95
C HIS A 20 12.65 4.21 -2.32
N GLY A 21 13.27 3.07 -2.64
CA GLY A 21 12.80 1.74 -2.20
C GLY A 21 12.69 1.62 -0.69
N ASP A 22 13.73 2.02 0.03
CA ASP A 22 13.75 1.97 1.50
C ASP A 22 12.77 2.99 2.11
N TRP A 23 12.62 4.16 1.50
CA TRP A 23 11.67 5.18 1.98
C TRP A 23 10.23 4.69 1.86
N ALA A 24 9.87 4.14 0.69
CA ALA A 24 8.56 3.59 0.44
C ALA A 24 8.26 2.41 1.38
N THR A 25 9.24 1.51 1.55
CA THR A 25 9.12 0.39 2.49
C THR A 25 8.89 0.90 3.91
N ALA A 26 9.69 1.86 4.39
CA ALA A 26 9.53 2.43 5.73
C ALA A 26 8.14 3.05 5.93
N VAL A 27 7.63 3.83 4.98
CA VAL A 27 6.28 4.42 5.04
C VAL A 27 5.20 3.34 5.15
N ILE A 28 5.30 2.27 4.36
CA ILE A 28 4.30 1.19 4.37
C ILE A 28 4.40 0.37 5.65
N MET A 29 5.61 0.01 6.10
CA MET A 29 5.79 -0.84 7.28
C MET A 29 5.41 -0.10 8.56
N HIS A 30 5.77 1.19 8.67
CA HIS A 30 5.32 2.04 9.75
C HIS A 30 3.79 2.12 9.81
N SER A 31 3.14 2.46 8.69
CA SER A 31 1.68 2.50 8.62
C SER A 31 1.04 1.14 8.93
N THR A 32 1.65 0.04 8.47
CA THR A 32 1.17 -1.33 8.73
C THR A 32 1.20 -1.68 10.21
N ALA A 33 2.33 -1.44 10.88
CA ALA A 33 2.53 -1.81 12.28
C ALA A 33 1.73 -0.92 13.24
N PHE A 34 1.63 0.39 12.95
CA PHE A 34 1.10 1.37 13.90
C PHE A 34 -0.31 1.86 13.56
N ALA A 35 -0.59 2.16 12.29
CA ALA A 35 -1.81 2.86 11.87
C ALA A 35 -2.88 1.98 11.19
N SER A 36 -2.52 0.78 10.72
CA SER A 36 -3.45 -0.08 9.98
C SER A 36 -4.67 -0.43 10.83
N PRO A 37 -5.91 -0.19 10.36
CA PRO A 37 -7.10 -0.41 11.16
C PRO A 37 -7.42 -1.90 11.38
N VAL A 38 -6.67 -2.81 10.73
CA VAL A 38 -6.72 -4.25 10.93
C VAL A 38 -5.44 -4.74 11.60
N TRP A 39 -4.28 -4.49 10.98
CA TRP A 39 -3.02 -5.11 11.41
C TRP A 39 -2.51 -4.60 12.74
N SER A 40 -2.59 -3.29 13.02
CA SER A 40 -2.09 -2.75 14.29
C SER A 40 -2.95 -3.14 15.49
N LYS A 41 -4.18 -3.63 15.24
CA LYS A 41 -5.10 -4.16 16.26
C LYS A 41 -4.86 -5.63 16.53
N ILE A 42 -4.67 -6.42 15.47
CA ILE A 42 -4.36 -7.86 15.57
C ILE A 42 -2.98 -8.06 16.19
N TYR A 43 -1.97 -7.38 15.62
CA TYR A 43 -0.57 -7.44 16.07
C TYR A 43 -0.28 -6.23 16.98
N SER A 44 -0.95 -6.19 18.13
CA SER A 44 -0.92 -5.04 19.05
C SER A 44 0.30 -4.98 19.98
N LYS A 45 1.08 -6.06 20.05
CA LYS A 45 2.31 -6.17 20.86
C LYS A 45 3.55 -6.12 19.97
N ASP A 46 4.65 -5.61 20.53
CA ASP A 46 5.95 -5.51 19.84
C ASP A 46 5.85 -4.91 18.43
N LYS A 47 5.14 -3.79 18.30
CA LYS A 47 4.90 -3.14 17.00
C LYS A 47 6.19 -2.73 16.31
N THR A 48 7.21 -2.31 17.05
CA THR A 48 8.55 -2.03 16.54
C THR A 48 9.20 -3.29 15.95
N GLY A 49 9.15 -4.42 16.66
CA GLY A 49 9.63 -5.71 16.15
C GLY A 49 8.89 -6.15 14.88
N ILE A 50 7.57 -5.97 14.83
CA ILE A 50 6.77 -6.20 13.62
C ILE A 50 7.23 -5.28 12.47
N CYS A 51 7.35 -3.97 12.74
CA CYS A 51 7.78 -2.99 11.75
C CYS A 51 9.14 -3.36 11.13
N TYR A 52 10.13 -3.65 11.98
CA TYR A 52 11.48 -4.05 11.55
C TYR A 52 11.51 -5.40 10.84
N GLY A 53 10.76 -6.38 11.33
CA GLY A 53 10.64 -7.69 10.68
C GLY A 53 10.07 -7.55 9.27
N LEU A 54 8.97 -6.82 9.11
CA LEU A 54 8.37 -6.58 7.81
C LEU A 54 9.27 -5.71 6.92
N PHE A 55 9.99 -4.73 7.47
CA PHE A 55 10.94 -3.93 6.69
C PHE A 55 12.06 -4.81 6.14
N THR A 56 12.66 -5.64 7.00
CA THR A 56 13.75 -6.55 6.61
C THR A 56 13.34 -7.50 5.50
N PHE A 57 12.15 -8.11 5.62
CA PHE A 57 11.67 -9.07 4.63
C PHE A 57 11.00 -8.43 3.41
N GLY A 58 10.37 -7.28 3.58
CA GLY A 58 9.64 -6.57 2.53
C GLY A 58 10.52 -5.69 1.65
N ALA A 59 11.65 -5.18 2.14
CA ALA A 59 12.48 -4.26 1.36
C ALA A 59 12.91 -4.81 -0.02
N PRO A 60 13.38 -6.08 -0.15
CA PRO A 60 13.67 -6.66 -1.46
C PRO A 60 12.45 -6.68 -2.40
N LEU A 61 11.28 -7.04 -1.86
CA LEU A 61 10.02 -7.12 -2.61
C LEU A 61 9.58 -5.75 -3.13
N PHE A 62 9.63 -4.72 -2.29
CA PHE A 62 9.23 -3.37 -2.69
C PHE A 62 10.25 -2.74 -3.62
N LYS A 63 11.55 -3.02 -3.43
CA LYS A 63 12.59 -2.60 -4.38
C LYS A 63 12.34 -3.17 -5.78
N GLN A 64 12.05 -4.46 -5.90
CA GLN A 64 11.67 -5.08 -7.18
C GLN A 64 10.48 -4.35 -7.82
N GLN A 65 9.43 -4.03 -7.04
CA GLN A 65 8.26 -3.31 -7.57
C GLN A 65 8.58 -1.88 -8.04
N VAL A 66 9.45 -1.18 -7.31
CA VAL A 66 9.91 0.15 -7.69
C VAL A 66 10.67 0.10 -9.02
N GLU A 67 11.53 -0.91 -9.21
CA GLU A 67 12.31 -1.11 -10.43
C GLU A 67 11.45 -1.38 -11.67
N LEU A 68 10.20 -1.85 -11.50
CA LEU A 68 9.23 -1.99 -12.60
C LEU A 68 8.66 -0.66 -13.11
N GLY A 69 8.89 0.47 -12.42
CA GLY A 69 8.49 1.80 -12.88
C GLY A 69 6.98 2.10 -12.80
N LEU A 70 6.21 1.26 -12.11
CA LEU A 70 4.75 1.41 -11.95
C LEU A 70 4.34 2.00 -10.60
N CYS A 71 5.28 2.09 -9.66
CA CYS A 71 5.06 2.66 -8.33
C CYS A 71 5.06 4.19 -8.35
N LEU A 72 4.18 4.81 -7.57
CA LEU A 72 4.03 6.27 -7.48
C LEU A 72 4.24 6.75 -6.05
N GLY A 73 4.76 7.97 -5.92
CA GLY A 73 4.88 8.67 -4.64
C GLY A 73 4.46 10.13 -4.74
N ILE A 74 3.99 10.69 -3.62
CA ILE A 74 3.83 12.14 -3.42
C ILE A 74 5.03 12.65 -2.63
N PHE A 75 5.69 13.67 -3.16
CA PHE A 75 6.84 14.34 -2.56
C PHE A 75 6.48 15.76 -2.14
N ASP A 76 7.03 16.19 -1.01
CA ASP A 76 7.04 17.59 -0.59
C ASP A 76 8.25 18.32 -1.18
N LYS A 77 7.99 19.32 -2.03
CA LYS A 77 9.04 20.14 -2.65
C LYS A 77 9.64 21.16 -1.70
N GLU A 78 8.98 21.42 -0.59
CA GLU A 78 9.38 22.39 0.43
C GLU A 78 9.81 21.67 1.72
N TYR A 79 10.16 20.39 1.63
CA TYR A 79 10.58 19.58 2.79
C TYR A 79 11.82 20.18 3.45
N THR A 80 11.74 20.38 4.77
CA THR A 80 12.88 20.82 5.58
C THR A 80 13.52 19.61 6.24
N PHE A 81 14.76 19.31 5.86
CA PHE A 81 15.52 18.22 6.45
C PHE A 81 15.85 18.49 7.90
N LYS A 82 15.72 17.45 8.73
CA LYS A 82 15.98 17.51 10.17
C LYS A 82 17.48 17.40 10.45
N ARG A 83 18.21 16.69 9.59
CA ARG A 83 19.65 16.41 9.76
C ARG A 83 20.48 16.92 8.58
N PRO A 84 21.71 17.41 8.82
CA PRO A 84 22.60 17.87 7.74
C PRO A 84 22.95 16.78 6.72
N ASP A 85 23.09 15.53 7.15
CA ASP A 85 23.43 14.42 6.24
C ASP A 85 22.24 14.02 5.35
N SER A 86 21.01 14.08 5.85
CA SER A 86 19.81 13.94 5.02
C SER A 86 19.73 15.06 3.98
N ALA A 87 20.01 16.31 4.37
CA ALA A 87 20.02 17.44 3.44
C ALA A 87 21.05 17.27 2.32
N ALA A 88 22.23 16.75 2.66
CA ALA A 88 23.31 16.48 1.70
C ALA A 88 22.95 15.40 0.67
N THR A 89 22.05 14.46 1.01
CA THR A 89 21.63 13.36 0.12
C THR A 89 20.23 13.51 -0.46
N GLY A 90 19.52 14.61 -0.16
CA GLY A 90 18.12 14.80 -0.56
C GLY A 90 17.11 13.95 0.21
N GLY A 91 17.52 13.36 1.34
CA GLY A 91 16.72 12.52 2.22
C GLY A 91 17.45 11.27 2.65
N LYS A 92 17.10 10.75 3.83
CA LYS A 92 17.68 9.53 4.39
C LYS A 92 16.76 8.86 5.41
N LEU A 93 16.72 7.53 5.38
CA LEU A 93 16.12 6.72 6.43
C LEU A 93 17.20 6.40 7.47
N HIS A 94 16.93 6.69 8.74
CA HIS A 94 17.88 6.54 9.85
C HIS A 94 17.53 5.39 10.80
N TRP A 95 16.69 4.44 10.36
CA TRP A 95 16.32 3.29 11.18
C TRP A 95 17.55 2.43 11.51
N ASP A 96 17.75 2.20 12.81
CA ASP A 96 18.66 1.19 13.31
C ASP A 96 17.84 -0.04 13.70
N LEU A 97 17.85 -1.06 12.84
CA LEU A 97 17.08 -2.29 13.05
C LEU A 97 17.54 -3.10 14.28
N SER A 98 18.69 -2.75 14.87
CA SER A 98 19.17 -3.34 16.12
C SER A 98 18.58 -2.66 17.37
N ASP A 99 18.09 -1.43 17.26
CA ASP A 99 17.45 -0.69 18.34
C ASP A 99 15.99 -1.13 18.53
N LYS A 100 15.80 -2.12 19.38
CA LYS A 100 14.47 -2.64 19.74
C LYS A 100 13.70 -1.74 20.72
N SER A 101 14.33 -0.67 21.22
CA SER A 101 13.69 0.26 22.15
C SER A 101 12.99 1.43 21.46
N ALA A 102 13.24 1.59 20.15
CA ALA A 102 12.60 2.61 19.35
C ALA A 102 11.07 2.52 19.41
N ASP A 103 10.41 3.61 19.77
CA ASP A 103 8.95 3.74 19.69
C ASP A 103 8.49 4.30 18.33
N GLU A 104 7.17 4.41 18.14
CA GLU A 104 6.56 4.92 16.92
C GLU A 104 7.06 6.32 16.55
N GLU A 105 7.12 7.23 17.52
CA GLU A 105 7.53 8.61 17.29
C GLU A 105 8.99 8.70 16.87
N GLN A 106 9.86 7.91 17.51
CA GLN A 106 11.28 7.82 17.16
C GLN A 106 11.48 7.26 15.75
N LEU A 107 10.74 6.21 15.36
CA LEU A 107 10.80 5.66 14.01
C LEU A 107 10.34 6.67 12.96
N LEU A 108 9.26 7.39 13.22
CA LEU A 108 8.77 8.45 12.34
C LEU A 108 9.77 9.61 12.24
N GLU A 109 10.39 9.98 13.36
CA GLU A 109 11.40 11.04 13.42
C GLU A 109 12.61 10.70 12.54
N GLN A 110 13.02 9.43 12.54
CA GLN A 110 14.13 8.88 11.76
C GLN A 110 13.83 8.76 10.24
N MET A 111 12.59 8.94 9.79
CA MET A 111 12.22 9.01 8.37
C MET A 111 12.44 10.43 7.84
N ASP A 112 13.69 10.82 7.62
CA ASP A 112 14.06 12.19 7.24
C ASP A 112 14.22 12.35 5.71
N PHE A 113 13.09 12.29 5.00
CA PHE A 113 13.02 12.37 3.54
C PHE A 113 11.69 13.00 3.06
N PRO A 114 11.63 13.54 1.83
CA PRO A 114 10.46 14.27 1.31
C PRO A 114 9.28 13.40 0.84
N LEU A 115 9.40 12.07 0.82
CA LEU A 115 8.33 11.17 0.40
C LEU A 115 7.22 11.05 1.46
N LEU A 116 6.01 11.49 1.11
CA LEU A 116 4.87 11.58 2.04
C LEU A 116 3.84 10.46 1.86
N SER A 117 3.58 10.02 0.63
CA SER A 117 2.56 9.00 0.35
C SER A 117 3.00 8.12 -0.80
N VAL A 118 2.64 6.85 -0.77
CA VAL A 118 3.07 5.86 -1.76
C VAL A 118 1.91 5.03 -2.28
N ALA A 119 2.01 4.62 -3.54
CA ALA A 119 1.15 3.63 -4.16
C ALA A 119 2.04 2.63 -4.92
N MET A 120 2.20 1.45 -4.31
CA MET A 120 2.99 0.35 -4.86
C MET A 120 2.15 -0.48 -5.81
N ALA A 121 2.72 -0.81 -6.96
CA ALA A 121 2.05 -1.59 -7.97
C ALA A 121 3.05 -2.37 -8.84
N PHE A 122 2.54 -3.44 -9.44
CA PHE A 122 3.28 -4.26 -10.39
C PHE A 122 2.32 -4.77 -11.48
N ASP A 123 2.85 -5.07 -12.66
CA ASP A 123 2.10 -5.74 -13.71
C ASP A 123 1.85 -7.20 -13.31
N SER A 124 0.59 -7.60 -13.21
CA SER A 124 0.22 -8.94 -12.75
C SER A 124 0.67 -10.07 -13.68
N PHE A 125 1.05 -9.76 -14.93
CA PHE A 125 1.68 -10.73 -15.82
C PHE A 125 3.09 -11.14 -15.34
N TYR A 126 3.78 -10.26 -14.61
CA TYR A 126 5.05 -10.53 -13.97
C TYR A 126 4.83 -10.63 -12.45
N PRO A 127 4.37 -11.80 -11.95
CA PRO A 127 4.03 -11.94 -10.54
C PRO A 127 5.25 -11.68 -9.65
N LEU A 128 4.96 -11.23 -8.43
CA LEU A 128 5.97 -11.09 -7.38
C LEU A 128 6.62 -12.45 -7.09
N ASP A 129 7.92 -12.42 -6.78
CA ASP A 129 8.65 -13.61 -6.38
C ASP A 129 8.10 -14.11 -5.03
N ALA A 130 7.49 -15.30 -5.04
CA ALA A 130 6.91 -15.91 -3.85
C ALA A 130 7.93 -16.07 -2.72
N SER A 131 9.21 -16.31 -3.06
CA SER A 131 10.29 -16.44 -2.06
C SER A 131 10.59 -15.14 -1.32
N LEU A 132 10.21 -13.99 -1.89
CA LEU A 132 10.30 -12.68 -1.22
C LEU A 132 9.08 -12.37 -0.35
N VAL A 133 7.93 -12.98 -0.64
CA VAL A 133 6.68 -12.78 0.12
C VAL A 133 6.60 -13.71 1.32
N GLU A 134 7.01 -14.97 1.17
CA GLU A 134 6.93 -15.99 2.22
C GLU A 134 7.55 -15.59 3.58
N PRO A 135 8.72 -14.93 3.64
CA PRO A 135 9.29 -14.51 4.91
C PRO A 135 8.42 -13.50 5.68
N MET A 136 7.59 -12.70 4.98
CA MET A 136 6.65 -11.79 5.62
C MET A 136 5.56 -12.54 6.39
N PHE A 137 5.17 -13.74 5.93
CA PHE A 137 4.17 -14.57 6.64
C PHE A 137 4.67 -15.07 7.99
N LYS A 138 5.99 -15.13 8.21
CA LYS A 138 6.56 -15.44 9.53
C LYS A 138 6.31 -14.32 10.54
N VAL A 139 6.25 -13.07 10.06
CA VAL A 139 5.99 -11.90 10.90
C VAL A 139 4.49 -11.65 11.05
N MET A 140 3.73 -11.82 9.97
CA MET A 140 2.28 -11.66 9.95
C MET A 140 1.58 -12.84 9.25
N PRO A 141 1.34 -13.96 9.95
CA PRO A 141 0.73 -15.15 9.36
C PRO A 141 -0.65 -14.91 8.72
N LEU A 142 -1.46 -14.01 9.28
CA LEU A 142 -2.80 -13.73 8.76
C LEU A 142 -2.79 -12.98 7.42
N LEU A 143 -1.62 -12.57 6.94
CA LEU A 143 -1.46 -12.01 5.60
C LEU A 143 -1.79 -13.06 4.52
N SER A 144 -1.36 -14.32 4.69
CA SER A 144 -1.69 -15.40 3.75
C SER A 144 -3.15 -15.79 3.85
N VAL A 145 -3.66 -15.96 5.08
CA VAL A 145 -5.08 -16.29 5.36
C VAL A 145 -6.02 -15.26 4.71
N ARG A 146 -5.73 -13.96 4.86
CA ARG A 146 -6.50 -12.89 4.17
C ARG A 146 -6.50 -13.08 2.65
N ASN A 147 -5.34 -13.39 2.06
CA ASN A 147 -5.22 -13.55 0.62
C ASN A 147 -6.04 -14.75 0.12
N GLU A 148 -6.00 -15.86 0.86
CA GLU A 148 -6.76 -17.09 0.57
C GLU A 148 -8.27 -16.80 0.60
N ILE A 149 -8.78 -16.21 1.69
CA ILE A 149 -10.20 -15.84 1.82
C ILE A 149 -10.67 -14.97 0.65
N LEU A 150 -9.91 -13.91 0.31
CA LEU A 150 -10.28 -13.01 -0.79
C LEU A 150 -10.16 -13.67 -2.16
N GLN A 151 -9.29 -14.66 -2.31
CA GLN A 151 -9.14 -15.41 -3.55
C GLN A 151 -10.29 -16.41 -3.73
N GLU A 152 -10.69 -17.11 -2.67
CA GLU A 152 -11.80 -18.06 -2.68
C GLU A 152 -13.15 -17.37 -2.91
N ARG A 153 -13.32 -16.16 -2.39
CA ARG A 153 -14.56 -15.38 -2.51
C ARG A 153 -14.68 -14.60 -3.81
N ASP A 154 -13.63 -14.51 -4.62
CA ASP A 154 -13.69 -13.92 -5.95
C ASP A 154 -14.21 -14.95 -6.94
N THR A 155 -15.53 -14.93 -7.17
CA THR A 155 -16.23 -15.92 -8.01
C THR A 155 -16.25 -15.58 -9.49
N ARG A 156 -15.58 -14.49 -9.90
CA ARG A 156 -15.49 -14.10 -11.31
C ARG A 156 -14.66 -15.12 -12.08
N ASP A 157 -15.03 -15.32 -13.34
CA ASP A 157 -14.23 -16.11 -14.26
C ASP A 157 -12.81 -15.51 -14.41
N PRO A 158 -11.73 -16.25 -14.07
CA PRO A 158 -10.36 -15.80 -14.20
C PRO A 158 -10.02 -15.19 -15.57
N GLU A 159 -10.61 -15.69 -16.66
CA GLU A 159 -10.36 -15.18 -18.02
C GLU A 159 -10.82 -13.72 -18.20
N THR A 160 -11.75 -13.24 -17.37
CA THR A 160 -12.31 -11.89 -17.48
C THR A 160 -11.43 -10.81 -16.83
N TRP A 161 -10.57 -11.18 -15.88
CA TRP A 161 -9.82 -10.22 -15.07
C TRP A 161 -8.32 -10.50 -14.95
N GLN A 162 -7.85 -11.73 -15.19
CA GLN A 162 -6.41 -12.04 -15.14
C GLN A 162 -5.69 -11.49 -16.37
N ALA A 163 -4.42 -11.12 -16.21
CA ALA A 163 -3.56 -10.77 -17.35
C ALA A 163 -3.18 -12.02 -18.14
N THR A 164 -3.35 -11.97 -19.46
CA THR A 164 -2.85 -12.99 -20.41
C THR A 164 -1.60 -12.50 -21.14
N GLY A 165 -1.16 -11.28 -20.85
CA GLY A 165 0.03 -10.66 -21.41
C GLY A 165 0.42 -9.40 -20.64
N PRO A 166 1.60 -8.82 -20.93
CA PRO A 166 2.08 -7.60 -20.29
C PRO A 166 1.13 -6.42 -20.49
N ASN A 167 1.18 -5.46 -19.57
CA ASN A 167 0.43 -4.21 -19.56
C ASN A 167 -1.09 -4.40 -19.66
N GLN A 168 -1.61 -5.53 -19.16
CA GLN A 168 -3.03 -5.80 -19.20
C GLN A 168 -3.70 -5.45 -17.87
N VAL A 169 -3.19 -5.98 -16.76
CA VAL A 169 -3.82 -5.83 -15.45
C VAL A 169 -2.75 -5.48 -14.42
N LEU A 170 -2.93 -4.34 -13.77
CA LEU A 170 -2.04 -3.87 -12.72
C LEU A 170 -2.53 -4.41 -11.38
N PHE A 171 -1.63 -4.96 -10.56
CA PHE A 171 -1.94 -5.24 -9.16
C PHE A 171 -1.34 -4.13 -8.31
N ARG A 172 -2.20 -3.40 -7.60
CA ARG A 172 -1.78 -2.43 -6.59
C ARG A 172 -1.63 -3.19 -5.27
N SER A 173 -0.38 -3.32 -4.82
CA SER A 173 0.02 -4.15 -3.68
C SER A 173 -0.06 -3.44 -2.33
N SER A 174 0.19 -2.11 -2.27
CA SER A 174 0.23 -1.35 -1.02
C SER A 174 0.02 0.17 -1.23
N THR A 175 -0.55 0.85 -0.23
CA THR A 175 -0.30 2.30 0.00
C THR A 175 -0.02 2.52 1.46
N ALA A 176 0.64 3.64 1.72
CA ALA A 176 0.55 4.33 2.98
C ALA A 176 0.77 5.82 2.75
N THR A 177 0.29 6.63 3.68
CA THR A 177 0.72 8.02 3.86
C THR A 177 1.49 8.06 5.17
N LYS A 178 2.59 8.80 5.19
CA LYS A 178 3.43 9.00 6.37
C LYS A 178 2.57 9.57 7.50
N ALA A 179 2.78 9.08 8.72
CA ALA A 179 2.03 9.53 9.88
C ALA A 179 2.20 11.04 10.09
N GLY A 180 1.09 11.71 10.38
CA GLY A 180 1.00 13.17 10.49
C GLY A 180 0.62 13.88 9.18
N GLU A 181 0.71 13.19 8.04
CA GLU A 181 0.37 13.75 6.72
C GLU A 181 -1.01 13.29 6.20
N GLU A 182 -1.76 12.53 6.99
CA GLU A 182 -3.09 12.06 6.65
C GLU A 182 -4.13 13.20 6.56
N GLY A 183 -5.32 12.89 6.03
CA GLY A 183 -6.41 13.87 5.88
C GLY A 183 -6.26 14.83 4.69
N GLN A 184 -5.09 14.91 4.06
CA GLN A 184 -4.83 15.77 2.89
C GLN A 184 -5.35 15.20 1.55
N GLY A 185 -5.92 14.00 1.55
CA GLY A 185 -6.43 13.36 0.34
C GLY A 185 -5.37 12.79 -0.62
N PHE A 186 -4.10 12.70 -0.19
CA PHE A 186 -2.99 12.16 -0.97
C PHE A 186 -3.24 10.77 -1.55
N MET A 187 -3.79 9.84 -0.76
CA MET A 187 -4.13 8.51 -1.24
C MET A 187 -5.11 8.55 -2.42
N LYS A 188 -6.15 9.40 -2.35
CA LYS A 188 -7.12 9.58 -3.44
C LYS A 188 -6.47 10.18 -4.68
N LEU A 189 -5.61 11.18 -4.50
CA LEU A 189 -4.87 11.82 -5.60
C LEU A 189 -3.95 10.82 -6.31
N LEU A 190 -3.21 10.00 -5.56
CA LEU A 190 -2.37 8.93 -6.11
C LEU A 190 -3.21 7.86 -6.81
N ALA A 191 -4.31 7.39 -6.22
CA ALA A 191 -5.19 6.40 -6.85
C ALA A 191 -5.73 6.90 -8.19
N HIS A 192 -6.26 8.12 -8.24
CA HIS A 192 -6.77 8.71 -9.47
C HIS A 192 -5.68 8.96 -10.52
N HIS A 193 -4.47 9.34 -10.09
CA HIS A 193 -3.33 9.49 -10.99
C HIS A 193 -2.92 8.13 -11.57
N MET A 194 -2.81 7.10 -10.72
CA MET A 194 -2.50 5.73 -11.12
C MET A 194 -3.50 5.19 -12.14
N MET A 195 -4.81 5.37 -11.91
CA MET A 195 -5.84 4.94 -12.87
C MET A 195 -5.65 5.58 -14.25
N ARG A 196 -5.44 6.90 -14.30
CA ARG A 196 -5.23 7.62 -15.57
C ARG A 196 -3.93 7.22 -16.26
N LYS A 197 -2.83 7.14 -15.52
CA LYS A 197 -1.52 6.75 -16.04
C LYS A 197 -1.58 5.33 -16.61
N SER A 198 -2.08 4.37 -15.83
CA SER A 198 -2.21 2.97 -16.25
C SER A 198 -3.11 2.82 -17.48
N ALA A 199 -4.24 3.55 -17.53
CA ALA A 199 -5.11 3.55 -18.71
C ALA A 199 -4.37 4.06 -19.96
N SER A 200 -3.57 5.14 -19.82
CA SER A 200 -2.77 5.67 -20.92
C SER A 200 -1.63 4.74 -21.35
N GLU A 201 -1.16 3.87 -20.45
CA GLU A 201 -0.13 2.86 -20.70
C GLU A 201 -0.72 1.53 -21.24
N GLY A 202 -2.05 1.47 -21.43
CA GLY A 202 -2.71 0.34 -22.09
C GLY A 202 -3.24 -0.74 -21.15
N PHE A 203 -3.20 -0.54 -19.83
CA PHE A 203 -3.85 -1.43 -18.87
C PHE A 203 -5.36 -1.38 -19.02
N ARG A 204 -6.02 -2.55 -18.95
CA ARG A 204 -7.49 -2.66 -18.91
C ARG A 204 -8.06 -2.59 -17.51
N GLY A 205 -7.27 -2.94 -16.51
CA GLY A 205 -7.78 -3.05 -15.15
C GLY A 205 -6.72 -2.87 -14.08
N ILE A 206 -7.17 -2.50 -12.89
CA ILE A 206 -6.37 -2.47 -11.66
C ILE A 206 -7.07 -3.31 -10.60
N GLN A 207 -6.34 -4.22 -9.97
CA GLN A 207 -6.81 -4.97 -8.82
C GLN A 207 -6.06 -4.54 -7.57
N LEU A 208 -6.78 -4.45 -6.45
CA LEU A 208 -6.17 -4.26 -5.14
C LEU A 208 -6.92 -5.01 -4.05
N GLN A 209 -6.26 -5.14 -2.90
CA GLN A 209 -6.89 -5.49 -1.65
C GLN A 209 -6.79 -4.30 -0.68
N SER A 210 -7.87 -4.05 0.06
CA SER A 210 -7.99 -2.94 0.99
C SER A 210 -8.41 -3.43 2.37
N LEU A 211 -7.81 -2.82 3.39
CA LEU A 211 -8.13 -3.02 4.81
C LEU A 211 -8.80 -1.80 5.42
N HIS A 212 -9.04 -0.76 4.62
CA HIS A 212 -9.50 0.53 5.09
C HIS A 212 -10.70 1.00 4.25
N ASP A 213 -11.79 1.32 4.94
CA ASP A 213 -13.05 1.71 4.29
C ASP A 213 -12.89 2.92 3.34
N ALA A 214 -12.06 3.90 3.71
CA ALA A 214 -11.78 5.08 2.86
C ALA A 214 -11.05 4.71 1.56
N VAL A 215 -10.13 3.74 1.60
CA VAL A 215 -9.47 3.22 0.39
C VAL A 215 -10.49 2.45 -0.45
N THR A 216 -11.28 1.57 0.16
CA THR A 216 -12.37 0.85 -0.53
C THR A 216 -13.32 1.83 -1.23
N HIS A 217 -13.73 2.90 -0.55
CA HIS A 217 -14.62 3.92 -1.10
C HIS A 217 -14.02 4.61 -2.33
N VAL A 218 -12.76 5.07 -2.27
CA VAL A 218 -12.10 5.72 -3.41
C VAL A 218 -12.01 4.79 -4.62
N TRP A 219 -11.64 3.53 -4.40
CA TRP A 219 -11.42 2.59 -5.50
C TRP A 219 -12.72 2.03 -6.08
N THR A 220 -13.83 2.06 -5.34
CA THR A 220 -15.17 1.70 -5.85
C THR A 220 -15.92 2.88 -6.47
N HIS A 221 -15.44 4.10 -6.26
CA HIS A 221 -15.99 5.33 -6.85
C HIS A 221 -14.92 6.08 -7.65
N PRO A 222 -14.29 5.44 -8.65
CA PRO A 222 -13.27 6.09 -9.45
C PRO A 222 -13.88 7.22 -10.31
N PRO A 223 -13.07 8.17 -10.79
CA PRO A 223 -13.54 9.17 -11.74
C PRO A 223 -13.88 8.51 -13.09
N GLU A 224 -14.86 9.07 -13.81
CA GLU A 224 -15.14 8.71 -15.20
C GLU A 224 -13.87 8.74 -16.08
N PRO A 225 -13.72 7.81 -17.04
CA PRO A 225 -14.69 6.79 -17.48
C PRO A 225 -14.60 5.45 -16.72
N PHE A 226 -13.84 5.40 -15.62
CA PHE A 226 -13.51 4.16 -14.95
C PHE A 226 -14.67 3.63 -14.11
N LYS A 227 -14.70 2.32 -13.87
CA LYS A 227 -15.71 1.67 -13.03
C LYS A 227 -15.05 0.77 -12.00
N GLY A 228 -15.39 0.95 -10.73
CA GLY A 228 -14.86 0.15 -9.63
C GLY A 228 -15.93 -0.75 -9.03
N GLU A 229 -15.57 -1.96 -8.67
CA GLU A 229 -16.45 -2.91 -8.00
C GLU A 229 -15.72 -3.71 -6.92
N VAL A 230 -16.43 -4.05 -5.85
CA VAL A 230 -15.96 -5.01 -4.85
C VAL A 230 -16.23 -6.41 -5.38
N VAL A 231 -15.19 -7.21 -5.54
CA VAL A 231 -15.26 -8.54 -6.16
C VAL A 231 -15.13 -9.68 -5.15
N ALA A 232 -14.57 -9.37 -3.98
CA ALA A 232 -14.57 -10.24 -2.81
C ALA A 232 -14.48 -9.37 -1.55
N ARG A 233 -15.03 -9.87 -0.43
CA ARG A 233 -14.96 -9.18 0.86
C ARG A 233 -15.20 -10.11 2.03
N PHE A 234 -14.80 -9.66 3.22
CA PHE A 234 -15.22 -10.22 4.50
C PHE A 234 -15.20 -9.13 5.58
N ASN A 235 -16.08 -9.22 6.57
CA ASN A 235 -16.05 -8.31 7.73
C ASN A 235 -15.28 -8.95 8.88
N CYS A 236 -14.28 -8.27 9.42
CA CYS A 236 -13.42 -8.83 10.48
C CYS A 236 -14.17 -9.30 11.74
N SER A 237 -15.32 -8.71 12.05
CA SER A 237 -16.08 -8.95 13.29
C SER A 237 -17.44 -9.62 13.11
N SER A 238 -18.02 -9.52 11.91
CA SER A 238 -19.39 -9.96 11.62
C SER A 238 -19.50 -10.88 10.41
N ASP A 239 -18.38 -11.40 9.90
CA ASP A 239 -18.43 -12.43 8.84
C ASP A 239 -19.19 -13.65 9.33
N GLU A 240 -19.87 -14.39 8.45
CA GLU A 240 -20.62 -15.59 8.84
C GLU A 240 -19.69 -16.74 9.29
N ASP A 241 -18.48 -16.80 8.71
CA ASP A 241 -17.46 -17.77 9.04
C ASP A 241 -16.82 -17.48 10.42
N GLU A 242 -16.95 -18.44 11.34
CA GLU A 242 -16.41 -18.34 12.68
C GLU A 242 -14.88 -18.26 12.72
N GLU A 243 -14.19 -18.93 11.79
CA GLU A 243 -12.74 -18.88 11.70
C GLU A 243 -12.25 -17.49 11.29
N ILE A 244 -12.92 -16.86 10.33
CA ILE A 244 -12.61 -15.47 9.94
C ILE A 244 -12.82 -14.55 11.13
N ARG A 245 -13.97 -14.62 11.80
CA ARG A 245 -14.22 -13.81 13.00
C ARG A 245 -13.15 -14.07 14.05
N ARG A 246 -12.78 -15.32 14.32
CA ARG A 246 -11.74 -15.67 15.31
C ARG A 246 -10.37 -15.08 14.96
N ASN A 247 -9.97 -15.16 13.70
CA ASN A 247 -8.65 -14.72 13.25
C ASN A 247 -8.55 -13.17 13.20
N PHE A 248 -9.64 -12.48 12.86
CA PHE A 248 -9.64 -11.03 12.62
C PHE A 248 -10.43 -10.20 13.66
N CYS A 249 -10.92 -10.81 14.75
CA CYS A 249 -11.84 -10.21 15.73
C CYS A 249 -11.37 -8.88 16.35
N ALA A 250 -10.07 -8.62 16.36
CA ALA A 250 -9.51 -7.37 16.90
C ALA A 250 -9.89 -6.14 16.05
N SER A 251 -10.43 -6.33 14.83
CA SER A 251 -10.91 -5.25 13.97
C SER A 251 -12.39 -5.43 13.60
N THR A 252 -13.02 -4.31 13.24
CA THR A 252 -14.39 -4.23 12.71
C THR A 252 -14.43 -3.83 11.24
N GLN A 253 -13.27 -3.66 10.59
CA GLN A 253 -13.16 -3.22 9.20
C GLN A 253 -13.73 -4.25 8.23
N GLU A 254 -14.22 -3.75 7.10
CA GLU A 254 -14.51 -4.58 5.92
C GLU A 254 -13.24 -4.69 5.08
N VAL A 255 -12.72 -5.92 4.97
CA VAL A 255 -11.60 -6.23 4.08
C VAL A 255 -12.15 -6.52 2.69
N THR A 256 -11.63 -5.87 1.67
CA THR A 256 -12.16 -5.96 0.32
C THR A 256 -11.07 -6.27 -0.71
N LYS A 257 -11.46 -6.98 -1.77
CA LYS A 257 -10.77 -7.04 -3.04
C LYS A 257 -11.57 -6.18 -4.02
N VAL A 258 -10.92 -5.22 -4.65
CA VAL A 258 -11.55 -4.28 -5.59
C VAL A 258 -10.91 -4.44 -6.94
N TYR A 259 -11.73 -4.43 -7.99
CA TYR A 259 -11.30 -4.36 -9.38
C TYR A 259 -11.82 -3.07 -10.00
N VAL A 260 -10.93 -2.35 -10.69
CA VAL A 260 -11.27 -1.14 -11.44
C VAL A 260 -11.03 -1.38 -12.90
N MET A 261 -12.10 -1.29 -13.69
CA MET A 261 -12.08 -1.30 -15.15
C MET A 261 -11.64 0.07 -15.66
N LEU A 262 -10.58 0.08 -16.48
CA LEU A 262 -10.00 1.28 -17.08
C LEU A 262 -10.45 1.51 -18.54
N ARG A 263 -10.89 0.45 -19.22
CA ARG A 263 -11.43 0.44 -20.58
C ARG A 263 -12.47 -0.65 -20.75
#